data_AF-A0AAD7S7Z1-F1
#
_entry.id   AF-A0AAD7S7Z1-F1
#
_cell.length_a   1.000
_cell.length_b   1.000
_cell.length_c   1.000
_cell.angle_alpha   90.00
_cell.angle_beta   90.00
_cell.angle_gamma   90.00
#
_symmetry.space_group_name_H-M   'P 1'
#
loop_
_entity.id
_entity.type
_entity.pdbx_description
1 polymer ?
#
loop_
_entity_poly.entity_id
_entity_poly.type
_entity_poly.pdbx_seq_one_letter_code
_entity_poly.pdbx_strand_id
1 'polypeptide(L)'
;MPRKSSNPVRLATRLMLATLWTSLLNAIRDIVQSVIHEENNALREEIRQAVSPLKAALETCEGTLQEHEEGLNCLDTRLEAMEKRYDQLHKDYKALQAKTDDLENRGRRCNIRILHVKEGLESGNPTKFVANLFAEILGDQAAYSPHRLWIAHIERDQYQRPGVALGLSSHDSTTSRRRSRFCV
;
A
#
# COMPACT_ATOMS: atom_id res chain seq x y z
N MET A 1 -53.46 -59.37 82.25
CA MET A 1 -53.28 -59.30 80.78
C MET A 1 -51.92 -59.89 80.43
N PRO A 2 -51.84 -60.97 79.62
CA PRO A 2 -50.77 -61.95 79.75
C PRO A 2 -49.47 -61.53 79.03
N ARG A 3 -48.34 -61.69 79.73
CA ARG A 3 -46.98 -61.60 79.16
C ARG A 3 -46.75 -62.80 78.25
N LYS A 4 -46.67 -62.58 76.94
CA LYS A 4 -46.24 -63.60 75.98
C LYS A 4 -44.81 -64.03 76.32
N SER A 5 -44.60 -65.33 76.59
CA SER A 5 -43.28 -65.93 76.69
C SER A 5 -42.56 -65.77 75.33
N SER A 6 -41.56 -64.91 75.29
CA SER A 6 -40.75 -64.69 74.09
C SER A 6 -39.83 -65.89 73.89
N ASN A 7 -40.11 -66.70 72.87
CA ASN A 7 -39.37 -67.92 72.56
C ASN A 7 -37.96 -67.55 72.03
N PRO A 8 -36.85 -67.99 72.67
CA PRO A 8 -35.49 -67.52 72.36
C PRO A 8 -35.06 -67.82 70.92
N VAL A 9 -35.54 -68.91 70.33
CA VAL A 9 -35.30 -69.28 68.92
C VAL A 9 -35.94 -68.27 67.95
N ARG A 10 -37.11 -67.72 68.30
CA ARG A 10 -37.78 -66.68 67.51
C ARG A 10 -37.08 -65.32 67.60
N LEU A 11 -36.41 -65.04 68.71
CA LEU A 11 -35.62 -63.82 68.88
C LEU A 11 -34.31 -63.90 68.07
N ALA A 12 -33.62 -65.05 68.13
CA ALA A 12 -32.39 -65.28 67.38
C ALA A 12 -32.60 -65.22 65.86
N THR A 13 -33.68 -65.83 65.35
CA THR A 13 -34.06 -65.75 63.94
C THR A 13 -34.40 -64.32 63.49
N ARG A 14 -35.07 -63.53 64.34
CA ARG A 14 -35.33 -62.11 64.08
C ARG A 14 -34.04 -61.27 64.03
N LEU A 15 -33.12 -61.49 64.96
CA LEU A 15 -31.83 -60.79 64.97
C LEU A 15 -30.98 -61.16 63.76
N MET A 16 -30.96 -62.44 63.39
CA MET A 16 -30.24 -62.92 62.19
C MET A 16 -30.83 -62.34 60.90
N LEU A 17 -32.15 -62.22 60.79
CA LEU A 17 -32.79 -61.54 59.65
C LEU A 17 -32.45 -60.04 59.61
N ALA A 18 -32.39 -59.38 60.76
CA ALA A 18 -32.03 -57.97 60.85
C ALA A 18 -30.56 -57.71 60.45
N THR A 19 -29.63 -58.57 60.87
CA THR A 19 -28.22 -58.46 60.48
C THR A 19 -27.99 -58.76 59.00
N LEU A 20 -28.72 -59.74 58.44
CA LEU A 20 -28.70 -59.99 57.00
C LEU A 20 -29.26 -58.81 56.20
N TRP A 21 -30.34 -58.18 56.68
CA TRP A 21 -30.93 -57.01 56.05
C TRP A 21 -30.00 -55.79 56.07
N THR A 22 -29.33 -55.51 57.21
CA THR A 22 -28.36 -54.41 57.29
C THR A 22 -27.13 -54.66 56.43
N SER A 23 -26.65 -55.91 56.35
CA SER A 23 -25.56 -56.30 55.46
C SER A 23 -25.94 -56.11 53.99
N LEU A 24 -27.15 -56.52 53.58
CA LEU A 24 -27.65 -56.32 52.22
C LEU A 24 -27.78 -54.83 51.88
N LEU A 25 -28.36 -54.03 52.78
CA LEU A 25 -28.49 -52.58 52.59
C LEU A 25 -27.13 -51.88 52.44
N ASN A 26 -26.12 -52.31 53.21
CA ASN A 26 -24.77 -51.77 53.09
C ASN A 26 -24.13 -52.18 51.75
N ALA A 27 -24.25 -53.43 51.34
CA ALA A 27 -23.74 -53.88 50.04
C ALA A 27 -24.38 -53.10 48.88
N ILE A 28 -25.70 -52.89 48.90
CA ILE A 28 -26.41 -52.09 47.87
C ILE A 28 -25.91 -50.64 47.89
N ARG A 29 -25.75 -50.04 49.06
CA ARG A 29 -25.23 -48.68 49.22
C ARG A 29 -23.83 -48.54 48.62
N ASP A 30 -22.95 -49.49 48.93
CA ASP A 30 -21.56 -49.47 48.46
C ASP A 30 -21.50 -49.63 46.94
N ILE A 31 -22.31 -50.52 46.35
CA ILE A 31 -22.42 -50.69 44.89
C ILE A 31 -22.93 -49.41 44.23
N VAL A 32 -23.98 -48.79 44.77
CA VAL A 32 -24.53 -47.54 44.21
C VAL A 32 -23.51 -46.42 44.30
N GLN A 33 -22.81 -46.30 45.42
CA GLN A 33 -21.74 -45.31 45.58
C GLN A 33 -20.59 -45.55 44.61
N SER A 34 -20.14 -46.80 44.44
CA SER A 34 -19.04 -47.11 43.53
C SER A 34 -19.40 -46.79 42.08
N VAL A 35 -20.60 -47.19 41.63
CA VAL A 35 -21.07 -46.92 40.25
C VAL A 35 -21.20 -45.41 40.02
N ILE A 36 -21.79 -44.66 40.94
CA ILE A 36 -21.90 -43.20 40.82
C ILE A 36 -20.52 -42.55 40.75
N HIS A 37 -19.56 -42.99 41.56
CA HIS A 37 -18.21 -42.44 41.53
C HIS A 37 -17.46 -42.80 40.24
N GLU A 38 -17.59 -44.03 39.75
CA GLU A 38 -16.97 -44.50 38.52
C GLU A 38 -17.50 -43.74 37.31
N GLU A 39 -18.82 -43.65 37.15
CA GLU A 39 -19.47 -42.91 36.06
C GLU A 39 -19.13 -41.41 36.10
N ASN A 40 -19.15 -40.78 37.28
CA ASN A 40 -18.77 -39.38 37.42
C ASN A 40 -17.29 -39.13 37.07
N ASN A 41 -16.40 -40.06 37.42
CA ASN A 41 -14.99 -39.96 37.07
C ASN A 41 -14.80 -40.16 35.56
N ALA A 42 -15.50 -41.12 34.96
CA ALA A 42 -15.47 -41.36 33.52
C ALA A 42 -15.93 -40.13 32.74
N LEU A 43 -17.08 -39.54 33.10
CA LEU A 43 -17.60 -38.31 32.48
C LEU A 43 -16.64 -37.13 32.65
N ARG A 44 -16.01 -37.00 33.83
CA ARG A 44 -15.00 -35.94 34.06
C ARG A 44 -13.81 -36.10 33.13
N GLU A 45 -13.32 -37.32 32.92
CA GLU A 45 -12.20 -37.52 32.00
C GLU A 45 -12.60 -37.37 30.54
N GLU A 46 -13.78 -37.79 30.14
CA GLU A 46 -14.29 -37.51 28.79
C GLU A 46 -14.38 -36.01 28.52
N ILE A 47 -14.92 -35.24 29.48
CA ILE A 47 -14.97 -33.77 29.39
C ILE A 47 -13.55 -33.20 29.32
N ARG A 48 -12.60 -33.66 30.15
CA ARG A 48 -11.21 -33.17 30.09
C ARG A 48 -10.56 -33.50 28.75
N GLN A 49 -10.77 -34.70 28.22
CA GLN A 49 -10.28 -35.12 26.91
C GLN A 49 -10.89 -34.30 25.78
N ALA A 50 -12.16 -33.89 25.87
CA ALA A 50 -12.79 -33.01 24.89
C ALA A 50 -12.34 -31.54 25.01
N VAL A 51 -12.13 -31.04 26.23
CA VAL A 51 -11.75 -29.64 26.48
C VAL A 51 -10.27 -29.37 26.18
N SER A 52 -9.38 -30.34 26.40
CA SER A 52 -7.94 -30.19 26.14
C SER A 52 -7.59 -29.77 24.70
N PRO A 53 -8.10 -30.44 23.64
CA PRO A 53 -7.80 -30.06 22.26
C PRO A 53 -8.45 -28.72 21.88
N LEU A 54 -9.62 -28.39 22.44
CA LEU A 54 -10.26 -27.09 22.22
C LEU A 54 -9.40 -25.94 22.78
N LYS A 55 -8.81 -26.12 23.97
CA LYS A 55 -7.88 -25.15 24.54
C LYS A 55 -6.62 -25.00 23.68
N ALA A 56 -6.02 -26.11 23.26
CA ALA A 56 -4.84 -26.07 22.38
C ALA A 56 -5.15 -25.39 21.02
N ALA A 57 -6.32 -25.66 20.45
CA ALA A 57 -6.78 -25.01 19.23
C ALA A 57 -7.01 -23.51 19.42
N LEU A 58 -7.55 -23.10 20.58
CA LEU A 58 -7.73 -21.69 20.92
C LEU A 58 -6.38 -20.98 21.07
N GLU A 59 -5.43 -21.55 21.81
CA GLU A 59 -4.07 -21.00 21.97
C GLU A 59 -3.36 -20.87 20.61
N THR A 60 -3.54 -21.85 19.73
CA THR A 60 -3.00 -21.79 18.35
C THR A 60 -3.66 -20.66 17.56
N CYS A 61 -4.99 -20.52 17.66
CA CYS A 61 -5.73 -19.47 16.97
C CYS A 61 -5.31 -18.07 17.46
N GLU A 62 -5.17 -17.88 18.77
CA GLU A 62 -4.67 -16.65 19.38
C GLU A 62 -3.26 -16.31 18.87
N GLY A 63 -2.36 -17.31 18.78
CA GLY A 63 -1.04 -17.12 18.19
C GLY A 63 -1.09 -16.67 16.73
N THR A 64 -1.91 -17.32 15.90
CA THR A 64 -2.06 -16.92 14.48
C THR A 64 -2.66 -15.53 14.32
N LEU A 65 -3.59 -15.14 15.20
CA LEU A 65 -4.18 -13.81 15.19
C LEU A 65 -3.13 -12.75 15.53
N GLN A 66 -2.30 -13.00 16.55
CA GLN A 66 -1.21 -12.10 16.90
C GLN A 66 -0.22 -11.94 15.73
N GLU A 67 0.19 -13.03 15.09
CA GLU A 67 1.06 -12.98 13.91
C GLU A 67 0.43 -12.18 12.75
N HIS A 68 -0.88 -12.32 12.54
CA HIS A 68 -1.61 -11.54 11.54
C HIS A 68 -1.69 -10.06 11.91
N GLU A 69 -1.94 -9.71 13.17
CA GLU A 69 -1.94 -8.32 13.65
C GLU A 69 -0.57 -7.66 13.49
N GLU A 70 0.51 -8.36 13.83
CA GLU A 70 1.88 -7.91 13.61
C GLU A 70 2.18 -7.74 12.10
N GLY A 71 1.74 -8.69 11.29
CA GLY A 71 1.84 -8.62 9.83
C GLY A 71 1.10 -7.43 9.23
N LEU A 72 -0.12 -7.14 9.68
CA LEU A 72 -0.91 -5.99 9.24
C LEU A 72 -0.25 -4.67 9.63
N ASN A 73 0.24 -4.54 10.87
CA ASN A 73 0.99 -3.35 11.29
C ASN A 73 2.24 -3.10 10.44
N CYS A 74 2.97 -4.17 10.07
CA CYS A 74 4.10 -4.08 9.15
C CYS A 74 3.68 -3.64 7.74
N LEU A 75 2.54 -4.13 7.25
CA LEU A 75 2.00 -3.70 5.96
C LEU A 75 1.56 -2.23 5.98
N ASP A 76 0.89 -1.77 7.04
CA ASP A 76 0.46 -0.38 7.19
C ASP A 76 1.64 0.58 7.20
N THR A 77 2.67 0.30 7.99
CA THR A 77 3.90 1.12 8.00
C THR A 77 4.61 1.16 6.64
N ARG A 78 4.59 0.05 5.89
CA ARG A 78 5.12 -0.01 4.52
C ARG A 78 4.27 0.77 3.53
N LEU A 79 2.95 0.73 3.66
CA LEU A 79 2.02 1.50 2.83
C LEU A 79 2.23 3.00 3.05
N GLU A 80 2.28 3.46 4.30
CA GLU A 80 2.58 4.87 4.61
C GLU A 80 3.92 5.33 4.02
N ALA A 81 4.95 4.48 4.09
CA ALA A 81 6.24 4.78 3.50
C ALA A 81 6.18 4.86 1.96
N MET A 82 5.38 4.00 1.32
CA MET A 82 5.17 4.04 -0.13
C MET A 82 4.38 5.27 -0.55
N GLU A 83 3.32 5.64 0.17
CA GLU A 83 2.54 6.85 -0.09
C GLU A 83 3.41 8.10 -0.01
N LYS A 84 4.25 8.22 1.03
CA LYS A 84 5.21 9.33 1.16
C LYS A 84 6.19 9.40 -0.01
N ARG A 85 6.69 8.25 -0.48
CA ARG A 85 7.59 8.18 -1.65
C ARG A 85 6.86 8.56 -2.93
N TYR A 86 5.62 8.12 -3.08
CA TYR A 86 4.80 8.47 -4.23
C TYR A 86 4.52 9.97 -4.28
N ASP A 87 4.15 10.59 -3.16
CA ASP A 87 3.93 12.03 -3.07
C ASP A 87 5.19 12.83 -3.40
N GLN A 88 6.35 12.37 -2.92
CA GLN A 88 7.63 13.00 -3.25
C GLN A 88 7.93 12.88 -4.74
N LEU A 89 7.79 11.68 -5.31
CA LEU A 89 8.02 11.43 -6.73
C LEU A 89 7.05 12.26 -7.61
N HIS A 90 5.80 12.40 -7.18
CA HIS A 90 4.80 13.19 -7.88
C HIS A 90 5.14 14.69 -7.87
N LYS A 91 5.66 15.21 -6.75
CA LYS A 91 6.16 16.59 -6.67
C LYS A 91 7.37 16.80 -7.58
N ASP A 92 8.31 15.87 -7.57
CA ASP A 92 9.52 15.94 -8.40
C ASP A 92 9.17 15.86 -9.89
N TYR A 93 8.23 14.99 -10.27
CA TYR A 93 7.70 14.90 -11.62
C TYR A 93 7.09 16.23 -12.08
N LYS A 94 6.21 16.85 -11.26
CA LYS A 94 5.62 18.16 -11.57
C LYS A 94 6.67 19.25 -11.69
N ALA A 95 7.67 19.27 -10.81
CA ALA A 95 8.76 20.23 -10.86
C ALA A 95 9.60 20.05 -12.14
N LEU A 96 9.86 18.81 -12.55
CA LEU A 96 10.59 18.52 -13.78
C LEU A 96 9.76 18.90 -15.01
N GLN A 97 8.46 18.61 -15.02
CA GLN A 97 7.55 19.02 -16.09
C GLN A 97 7.56 20.54 -16.27
N ALA A 98 7.40 21.29 -15.18
CA ALA A 98 7.44 22.76 -15.23
C ALA A 98 8.79 23.30 -15.72
N LYS A 99 9.91 22.65 -15.36
CA LYS A 99 11.25 23.02 -15.88
C LYS A 99 11.36 22.76 -17.38
N THR A 100 10.88 21.61 -17.85
CA THR A 100 10.88 21.26 -19.28
C THR A 100 10.04 22.26 -20.06
N ASP A 101 8.84 22.59 -19.59
CA ASP A 101 7.96 23.57 -20.21
C ASP A 101 8.61 24.96 -20.26
N ASP A 102 9.27 25.40 -19.18
CA ASP A 102 9.99 26.69 -19.17
C ASP A 102 11.16 26.70 -20.16
N LEU A 103 11.95 25.62 -20.22
CA LEU A 103 13.06 25.50 -21.17
C LEU A 103 12.58 25.48 -22.62
N GLU A 104 11.51 24.73 -22.92
CA GLU A 104 10.90 24.68 -24.24
C GLU A 104 10.34 26.05 -24.64
N ASN A 105 9.66 26.73 -23.73
CA ASN A 105 9.15 28.07 -23.97
C ASN A 105 10.27 29.09 -24.21
N ARG A 106 11.36 29.05 -23.43
CA ARG A 106 12.53 29.93 -23.65
C ARG A 106 13.23 29.62 -24.97
N GLY A 107 13.33 28.35 -25.35
CA GLY A 107 13.84 27.95 -26.66
C GLY A 107 12.98 28.48 -27.80
N ARG A 108 11.65 28.41 -27.65
CA ARG A 108 10.70 28.93 -28.65
C ARG A 108 10.58 30.45 -28.70
N ARG A 109 10.88 31.17 -27.62
CA ARG A 109 10.80 32.65 -27.60
C ARG A 109 11.66 33.32 -28.67
N CYS A 110 12.79 32.69 -28.98
CA CYS A 110 13.67 33.19 -30.02
C CYS A 110 13.38 32.59 -31.40
N ASN A 111 12.33 31.76 -31.50
CA ASN A 111 11.95 31.13 -32.75
C ASN A 111 10.90 31.97 -33.49
N ILE A 112 11.21 32.40 -34.71
CA ILE A 112 10.23 33.04 -35.61
C ILE A 112 9.63 31.96 -36.53
N ARG A 113 8.29 31.93 -36.66
CA ARG A 113 7.60 31.07 -37.64
C ARG A 113 7.18 31.90 -38.85
N ILE A 114 7.71 31.57 -40.03
CA ILE A 114 7.27 32.14 -41.31
C ILE A 114 6.27 31.17 -41.94
N LEU A 115 5.03 31.61 -42.12
CA LEU A 115 3.93 30.82 -42.71
C LEU A 115 3.74 31.18 -44.19
N HIS A 116 3.14 30.26 -44.95
CA HIS A 116 2.79 30.43 -46.37
C HIS A 116 3.98 30.54 -47.34
N VAL A 117 5.13 29.96 -46.99
CA VAL A 117 6.24 29.79 -47.95
C VAL A 117 5.92 28.61 -48.86
N LYS A 118 5.97 28.81 -50.18
CA LYS A 118 5.79 27.72 -51.15
C LYS A 118 6.96 26.74 -51.04
N GLU A 119 6.65 25.46 -50.90
CA GLU A 119 7.66 24.40 -50.88
C GLU A 119 8.52 24.43 -52.15
N GLY A 120 9.84 24.28 -51.99
CA GLY A 120 10.81 24.28 -53.10
C GLY A 120 11.38 25.66 -53.48
N LEU A 121 10.81 26.76 -52.98
CA LEU A 121 11.32 28.11 -53.25
C LEU A 121 12.73 28.34 -52.63
N GLU A 122 13.05 27.58 -51.60
CA GLU A 122 14.26 27.68 -50.79
C GLU A 122 15.48 26.99 -51.42
N SER A 123 15.31 26.31 -52.57
CA SER A 123 16.37 25.58 -53.28
C SER A 123 17.22 24.64 -52.40
N GLY A 124 16.61 24.06 -51.36
CA GLY A 124 17.26 23.15 -50.43
C GLY A 124 18.11 23.80 -49.32
N ASN A 125 18.20 25.13 -49.26
CA ASN A 125 18.93 25.85 -48.21
C ASN A 125 18.05 26.92 -47.52
N PRO A 126 17.19 26.52 -46.55
CA PRO A 126 16.26 27.41 -45.86
C PRO A 126 16.97 28.58 -45.15
N THR A 127 18.15 28.33 -44.58
CA THR A 127 18.94 29.35 -43.87
C THR A 127 19.34 30.50 -44.79
N LYS A 128 19.81 30.18 -46.01
CA LYS A 128 20.21 31.20 -46.99
C LYS A 128 19.00 31.96 -47.55
N PHE A 129 17.90 31.26 -47.79
CA PHE A 129 16.65 31.88 -48.26
C PHE A 129 16.15 32.93 -47.26
N VAL A 130 16.06 32.56 -45.99
CA VAL A 130 15.56 33.47 -44.95
C VAL A 130 16.51 34.63 -44.67
N ALA A 131 17.83 34.39 -44.69
CA ALA A 131 18.80 35.47 -44.56
C ALA A 131 18.64 36.53 -45.66
N ASN A 132 18.43 36.10 -46.91
CA ASN A 132 18.17 37.00 -48.03
C ASN A 132 16.82 37.72 -47.90
N LEU A 133 15.77 37.00 -47.48
CA LEU A 133 14.44 37.57 -47.25
C LEU A 133 14.47 38.70 -46.20
N PHE A 134 15.16 38.48 -45.08
CA PHE A 134 15.30 39.52 -44.06
C PHE A 134 16.14 40.71 -44.55
N ALA A 135 17.19 40.47 -45.33
CA ALA A 135 17.98 41.56 -45.93
C ALA A 135 17.14 42.42 -46.89
N GLU A 136 16.26 41.80 -47.68
CA GLU A 136 15.34 42.48 -48.59
C GLU A 136 14.27 43.30 -47.84
N ILE A 137 13.69 42.74 -46.76
CA ILE A 137 12.60 43.39 -46.01
C ILE A 137 13.13 44.51 -45.09
N LEU A 138 14.24 44.28 -44.39
CA LEU A 138 14.76 45.20 -43.37
C LEU A 138 15.73 46.26 -43.93
N GLY A 139 16.28 46.05 -45.14
CA GLY A 139 17.25 46.97 -45.77
C GLY A 139 18.50 47.21 -44.90
N ASP A 140 19.11 48.40 -45.04
CA ASP A 140 20.34 48.81 -44.32
C ASP A 140 20.20 48.87 -42.77
N GLN A 141 18.98 48.77 -42.23
CA GLN A 141 18.75 48.75 -40.78
C GLN A 141 19.23 47.44 -40.11
N ALA A 142 19.43 46.38 -40.90
CA ALA A 142 20.04 45.14 -40.43
C ALA A 142 21.55 45.27 -40.10
N ALA A 143 22.19 46.39 -40.47
CA ALA A 143 23.62 46.60 -40.25
C ALA A 143 23.99 47.02 -38.82
N TYR A 144 23.03 47.45 -38.00
CA TYR A 144 23.29 47.92 -36.62
C TYR A 144 23.54 46.80 -35.60
N SER A 145 23.25 45.55 -35.94
CA SER A 145 23.66 44.38 -35.16
C SER A 145 23.76 43.16 -36.07
N PRO A 146 24.85 42.38 -36.03
CA PRO A 146 24.96 41.16 -36.82
C PRO A 146 23.99 40.11 -36.24
N HIS A 147 22.76 40.09 -36.75
CA HIS A 147 21.77 39.08 -36.40
C HIS A 147 22.25 37.72 -36.91
N ARG A 148 22.87 36.92 -36.03
CA ARG A 148 23.27 35.55 -36.35
C ARG A 148 22.05 34.64 -36.28
N LEU A 149 21.55 34.24 -37.45
CA LEU A 149 20.62 33.13 -37.57
C LEU A 149 21.35 31.85 -37.16
N TRP A 150 20.86 31.13 -36.14
CA TRP A 150 21.58 29.96 -35.64
C TRP A 150 21.31 28.76 -36.57
N ILE A 151 20.04 28.43 -36.84
CA ILE A 151 19.63 27.43 -37.83
C ILE A 151 18.18 27.72 -38.31
N ALA A 152 17.91 27.52 -39.60
CA ALA A 152 16.56 27.48 -40.17
C ALA A 152 16.19 26.04 -40.54
N HIS A 153 15.01 25.59 -40.10
CA HIS A 153 14.48 24.28 -40.47
C HIS A 153 13.04 24.37 -40.96
N ILE A 154 12.71 23.55 -41.95
CA ILE A 154 11.34 23.35 -42.43
C ILE A 154 10.68 22.33 -41.49
N GLU A 155 9.66 22.77 -40.77
CA GLU A 155 8.87 21.88 -39.92
C GLU A 155 7.78 21.22 -40.79
N ARG A 156 7.92 19.90 -41.02
CA ARG A 156 6.91 19.11 -41.75
C ARG A 156 5.90 18.56 -40.76
N ASP A 157 4.91 19.37 -40.41
CA ASP A 157 3.81 18.94 -39.57
C ASP A 157 2.82 18.09 -40.40
N GLN A 158 2.42 16.91 -39.91
CA GLN A 158 1.47 16.01 -40.60
C GLN A 158 0.03 16.54 -40.57
N TYR A 159 -0.22 17.63 -39.85
CA TYR A 159 -1.47 18.40 -39.90
C TYR A 159 -1.16 19.80 -40.42
N GLN A 160 -1.72 20.14 -41.58
CA GLN A 160 -1.45 21.35 -42.36
C GLN A 160 -1.31 22.62 -41.49
N ARG A 161 -0.08 23.13 -41.35
CA ARG A 161 0.37 24.46 -41.83
C ARG A 161 1.89 24.43 -42.10
N PRO A 162 2.37 24.66 -43.33
CA PRO A 162 3.81 24.73 -43.60
C PRO A 162 4.39 26.01 -42.97
N GLY A 163 5.28 25.82 -42.00
CA GLY A 163 5.97 26.90 -41.31
C GLY A 163 7.46 26.63 -41.22
N VAL A 164 8.28 27.62 -41.58
CA VAL A 164 9.73 27.61 -41.35
C VAL A 164 9.98 28.14 -39.95
N ALA A 165 10.65 27.38 -39.08
CA ALA A 165 11.03 27.81 -37.74
C ALA A 165 12.49 28.31 -37.72
N LEU A 166 12.71 29.49 -37.14
CA LEU A 166 13.99 30.21 -37.19
C LEU A 166 14.49 30.57 -35.80
N GLY A 167 15.58 29.96 -35.31
CA GLY A 167 16.17 30.31 -34.03
C GLY A 167 17.10 31.53 -34.11
N LEU A 168 16.77 32.59 -33.38
CA LEU A 168 17.64 33.76 -33.14
C LEU A 168 18.36 33.62 -31.79
N SER A 169 19.61 34.08 -31.66
CA SER A 169 20.27 34.18 -30.34
C SER A 169 20.33 35.65 -29.90
N SER A 170 19.82 35.93 -28.70
CA SER A 170 19.99 37.24 -28.06
C SER A 170 21.20 37.16 -27.15
N HIS A 171 22.29 37.85 -27.51
CA HIS A 171 23.43 38.07 -26.63
C HIS A 171 23.25 39.42 -25.92
N ASP A 172 22.62 39.41 -24.76
CA ASP A 172 22.57 40.60 -23.89
C ASP A 172 23.89 40.74 -23.13
N SER A 173 24.66 41.77 -23.47
CA SER A 173 25.92 42.14 -22.81
C SER A 173 25.73 42.95 -21.52
N THR A 174 24.54 42.92 -20.91
CA THR A 174 24.19 43.68 -19.70
C THR A 174 23.92 42.80 -18.47
N THR A 175 24.71 41.75 -18.25
CA THR A 175 24.75 41.10 -16.92
C THR A 175 25.88 41.69 -16.08
N SER A 176 25.70 42.96 -15.67
CA SER A 176 26.51 43.57 -14.62
C SER A 176 26.05 43.03 -13.25
N ARG A 177 26.98 42.36 -12.57
CA ARG A 177 27.09 42.17 -11.11
C ARG A 177 25.81 42.37 -10.28
N ARG A 178 25.26 41.26 -9.76
CA ARG A 178 24.92 41.15 -8.33
C ARG A 178 25.22 39.74 -7.81
N ARG A 179 26.41 39.59 -7.23
CA ARG A 179 26.64 38.62 -6.15
C ARG A 179 25.83 39.11 -4.94
N SER A 180 24.81 38.37 -4.54
CA SER A 180 24.35 38.30 -3.14
C SER A 180 24.40 36.81 -2.78
N ARG A 181 25.47 36.33 -2.13
CA ARG A 181 25.48 36.12 -0.68
C ARG A 181 24.08 35.86 -0.12
N PHE A 182 23.79 34.58 0.10
CA PHE A 182 23.03 34.16 1.28
C PHE A 182 23.70 32.90 1.82
N CYS A 183 24.42 33.09 2.93
CA CYS A 183 24.52 32.08 3.98
C CYS A 183 23.21 32.18 4.77
N VAL A 184 22.49 31.09 5.00
CA VAL A 184 22.50 30.22 6.18
C VAL A 184 21.80 28.93 5.73
#